data_AF-A0A5E7Z164-F1
#
_entry.id   AF-A0A5E7Z164-F1
#
_cell.length_a   1.000
_cell.length_b   1.000
_cell.length_c   1.000
_cell.angle_alpha   90.00
_cell.angle_beta   90.00
_cell.angle_gamma   90.00
#
_symmetry.space_group_name_H-M   'P 1'
#
loop_
_entity.id
_entity.type
_entity.pdbx_description
1 polymer ?
#
loop_
_entity_poly.entity_id
_entity_poly.type
_entity_poly.pdbx_seq_one_letter_code
_entity_poly.pdbx_strand_id
1 'polypeptide(L)'
;MRARIFLLGVAALAFVGAGALAQKQDQKQEKPESLLPPGFGEQAPTQAPDQPGLSPQQQPPQTVPAAPGTVAPALVNGVAPDILPSPTPTVSPTPIDPATLAKYEMPEFARRSLTTVGTGGGGFGADAFGQADGGYLETLMRRLSAPVPSRWVSIALRRLLTAPIATPAQLNGADFAAERAWLLLRMGESVSARSVVEAVDNDNYTPKLRQVAMQAMLATADPAGLCPLANASTAAFNERGWVLAKAMCTSLSGDAAAARPLIAAAKRQRLATGIDMQLAEKVAGAGADSRQAVTIEWNAVDQLTAWRFGLAAATGVAIPDTLYASVGPQVTGWRALSPAIPMADRVGVAGQAATMGVLSSAALVDLYAALDTADDTPAPIAALASDIQNAYVGADAATRAKALVNLWDGATTPADRYARLILTARAAARVRPGDNPEANRLVAAMLTAGLDRLASRWRNSVNEGSDGWALITLADPDFAGRVSYRTLSGYAGSGDAALKQRLFFAGLAGLGRMAPDDVERAAQALDVPIGAENSWTRALNVAVRRRQPGTVLLLAAVGMQTPGWDGVPPAALYRIVAALRAVGLNGEARMIAAEALTRA
;
A
#
# COMPACT_ATOMS: atom_id res chain seq x y z
N MET A 1 -50.44 -28.02 -28.32
CA MET A 1 -51.37 -27.23 -29.16
C MET A 1 -50.66 -25.97 -29.63
N ARG A 2 -50.55 -25.80 -30.95
CA ARG A 2 -50.38 -24.58 -31.80
C ARG A 2 -49.55 -23.41 -31.22
N ALA A 3 -48.33 -23.07 -31.68
CA ALA A 3 -47.83 -22.66 -33.02
C ALA A 3 -48.18 -21.22 -33.46
N ARG A 4 -47.13 -20.43 -33.80
CA ARG A 4 -46.96 -19.33 -34.81
C ARG A 4 -45.89 -18.34 -34.30
N ILE A 5 -44.68 -18.15 -34.85
CA ILE A 5 -44.16 -17.83 -36.21
C ILE A 5 -44.63 -16.44 -36.72
N PHE A 6 -43.75 -15.41 -36.81
CA PHE A 6 -43.09 -14.94 -38.07
C PHE A 6 -42.30 -13.59 -38.03
N LEU A 7 -41.16 -13.60 -38.77
CA LEU A 7 -40.52 -12.62 -39.68
C LEU A 7 -40.04 -11.21 -39.23
N LEU A 8 -38.70 -11.05 -39.26
CA LEU A 8 -37.87 -10.28 -40.22
C LEU A 8 -38.31 -8.89 -40.72
N GLY A 9 -37.35 -7.95 -40.67
CA GLY A 9 -37.29 -6.75 -41.52
C GLY A 9 -35.92 -6.07 -41.46
N VAL A 10 -35.07 -6.34 -42.46
CA VAL A 10 -33.84 -5.59 -42.79
C VAL A 10 -34.20 -4.54 -43.84
N ALA A 11 -33.72 -3.30 -43.70
CA ALA A 11 -33.61 -2.36 -44.83
C ALA A 11 -32.43 -1.40 -44.62
N ALA A 12 -31.63 -1.26 -45.67
CA ALA A 12 -30.42 -0.45 -45.79
C ALA A 12 -30.64 0.74 -46.75
N LEU A 13 -29.65 1.65 -46.77
CA LEU A 13 -29.41 2.80 -47.70
C LEU A 13 -30.24 4.09 -47.42
N ALA A 14 -29.76 5.32 -47.63
CA ALA A 14 -28.71 5.79 -48.53
C ALA A 14 -28.04 7.10 -48.05
N PHE A 15 -26.83 7.32 -48.56
CA PHE A 15 -26.00 8.54 -48.54
C PHE A 15 -26.46 9.58 -49.59
N VAL A 16 -26.45 10.87 -49.25
CA VAL A 16 -26.25 12.08 -50.11
C VAL A 16 -25.80 13.19 -49.13
N GLY A 17 -24.83 14.08 -49.31
CA GLY A 17 -24.00 14.49 -50.44
C GLY A 17 -23.86 16.02 -50.47
N ALA A 18 -22.63 16.52 -50.23
CA ALA A 18 -22.03 17.78 -50.71
C ALA A 18 -22.42 19.18 -50.14
N GLY A 19 -21.37 19.99 -49.85
CA GLY A 19 -21.20 21.27 -50.54
C GLY A 19 -20.94 22.55 -49.72
N ALA A 20 -19.65 22.90 -49.58
CA ALA A 20 -18.97 24.13 -49.14
C ALA A 20 -19.57 25.54 -49.45
N LEU A 21 -19.14 26.57 -48.69
CA LEU A 21 -18.40 27.83 -49.07
C LEU A 21 -18.31 28.80 -47.85
N ALA A 22 -17.13 29.11 -47.28
CA ALA A 22 -16.26 30.33 -47.45
C ALA A 22 -16.94 31.68 -47.06
N GLN A 23 -16.38 32.69 -46.34
CA GLN A 23 -15.02 33.11 -45.98
C GLN A 23 -15.05 34.37 -45.04
N LYS A 24 -13.88 34.74 -44.45
CA LYS A 24 -13.41 36.06 -43.88
C LYS A 24 -13.73 36.41 -42.40
N GLN A 25 -12.72 36.43 -41.51
CA GLN A 25 -11.73 37.49 -41.15
C GLN A 25 -12.29 38.63 -40.27
N ASP A 26 -11.88 38.74 -39.01
CA ASP A 26 -10.90 39.74 -38.54
C ASP A 26 -10.64 39.67 -37.02
N GLN A 27 -9.37 39.82 -36.64
CA GLN A 27 -8.93 40.04 -35.26
C GLN A 27 -9.11 41.51 -34.87
N LYS A 28 -9.69 41.78 -33.69
CA LYS A 28 -9.35 42.96 -32.89
C LYS A 28 -9.35 42.62 -31.40
N GLN A 29 -8.29 43.09 -30.76
CA GLN A 29 -7.93 42.88 -29.37
C GLN A 29 -8.30 44.13 -28.59
N GLU A 30 -9.20 44.02 -27.61
CA GLU A 30 -9.50 45.08 -26.64
C GLU A 30 -9.37 44.55 -25.21
N LYS A 31 -8.72 45.36 -24.36
CA LYS A 31 -8.44 45.13 -22.95
C LYS A 31 -9.74 44.96 -22.14
N PRO A 32 -9.76 44.12 -21.09
CA PRO A 32 -10.87 44.10 -20.15
C PRO A 32 -10.81 45.30 -19.19
N GLU A 33 -11.88 46.11 -19.20
CA GLU A 33 -12.15 47.15 -18.22
C GLU A 33 -12.62 46.57 -16.86
N SER A 34 -12.36 47.34 -15.81
CA SER A 34 -12.62 47.05 -14.40
C SER A 34 -14.10 47.22 -14.05
N LEU A 35 -14.71 46.18 -13.47
CA LEU A 35 -16.11 46.14 -13.00
C LEU A 35 -16.20 46.27 -11.47
N LEU A 36 -15.82 47.42 -10.91
CA LEU A 36 -16.16 47.77 -9.52
C LEU A 36 -16.85 49.14 -9.43
N PRO A 37 -17.98 49.25 -8.70
CA PRO A 37 -18.75 50.48 -8.58
C PRO A 37 -18.05 51.57 -7.75
N PRO A 38 -18.37 52.86 -7.97
CA PRO A 38 -17.60 53.99 -7.46
C PRO A 38 -17.81 54.22 -5.96
N GLY A 39 -16.71 54.33 -5.19
CA GLY A 39 -16.78 54.65 -3.76
C GLY A 39 -15.57 54.28 -2.89
N PHE A 40 -14.59 53.53 -3.40
CA PHE A 40 -13.41 53.14 -2.62
C PHE A 40 -12.12 53.68 -3.26
N GLY A 41 -11.97 55.00 -3.18
CA GLY A 41 -10.69 55.70 -3.38
C GLY A 41 -9.85 55.69 -2.09
N GLU A 42 -8.55 55.91 -2.28
CA GLU A 42 -7.47 55.80 -1.31
C GLU A 42 -7.67 56.53 0.03
N GLN A 43 -7.16 55.92 1.11
CA GLN A 43 -6.78 56.62 2.33
C GLN A 43 -5.27 56.47 2.59
N ALA A 44 -4.68 57.60 2.95
CA ALA A 44 -3.27 57.85 3.23
C ALA A 44 -2.71 57.05 4.44
N PRO A 45 -1.39 56.84 4.52
CA PRO A 45 -0.75 56.07 5.59
C PRO A 45 -0.79 56.79 6.95
N THR A 46 -1.16 56.05 7.99
CA THR A 46 -1.11 56.50 9.39
C THR A 46 0.29 56.24 9.97
N GLN A 47 0.84 57.26 10.65
CA GLN A 47 2.15 57.24 11.31
C GLN A 47 2.18 56.33 12.56
N ALA A 48 3.34 55.73 12.82
CA ALA A 48 3.73 55.19 14.13
C ALA A 48 5.10 55.81 14.54
N PRO A 49 5.40 55.93 15.86
CA PRO A 49 6.34 56.95 16.37
C PRO A 49 7.83 56.61 16.27
N ASP A 50 8.63 57.67 16.21
CA ASP A 50 10.10 57.73 16.24
C ASP A 50 10.76 56.98 17.42
N GLN A 51 11.81 56.23 17.10
CA GLN A 51 13.03 56.16 17.93
C GLN A 51 14.30 56.21 17.05
N PRO A 52 15.41 56.81 17.54
CA PRO A 52 16.41 57.41 16.68
C PRO A 52 17.68 56.55 16.49
N GLY A 53 18.21 56.61 15.27
CA GLY A 53 19.67 56.66 15.02
C GLY A 53 20.32 55.37 14.49
N LEU A 54 20.65 55.35 13.19
CA LEU A 54 22.03 55.48 12.66
C LEU A 54 22.06 55.07 11.18
N SER A 55 22.83 55.82 10.38
CA SER A 55 22.91 55.75 8.92
C SER A 55 23.49 54.41 8.39
N PRO A 56 23.21 54.04 7.12
CA PRO A 56 23.60 52.73 6.56
C PRO A 56 25.02 52.75 5.97
N GLN A 57 25.83 51.76 6.33
CA GLN A 57 27.06 51.40 5.66
C GLN A 57 26.82 50.14 4.82
N GLN A 58 27.12 50.20 3.52
CA GLN A 58 26.97 49.10 2.56
C GLN A 58 27.87 47.92 2.90
N GLN A 59 27.32 46.70 2.84
CA GLN A 59 28.10 45.47 2.81
C GLN A 59 27.52 44.49 1.76
N PRO A 60 28.35 43.73 1.01
CA PRO A 60 27.94 43.02 -0.20
C PRO A 60 27.09 41.75 0.07
N PRO A 61 26.33 41.25 -0.93
CA PRO A 61 25.44 40.11 -0.73
C PRO A 61 26.22 38.79 -0.54
N GLN A 62 25.91 38.08 0.55
CA GLN A 62 26.26 36.67 0.73
C GLN A 62 25.20 35.78 0.07
N THR A 63 25.68 34.82 -0.70
CA THR A 63 24.90 33.80 -1.42
C THR A 63 24.39 32.72 -0.48
N VAL A 64 23.09 32.45 -0.53
CA VAL A 64 22.43 31.31 0.15
C VAL A 64 22.28 30.17 -0.87
N PRO A 65 22.71 28.91 -0.57
CA PRO A 65 22.53 27.79 -1.49
C PRO A 65 21.06 27.34 -1.61
N ALA A 66 20.63 27.10 -2.84
CA ALA A 66 19.29 26.61 -3.19
C ALA A 66 19.10 25.12 -2.86
N ALA A 67 17.90 24.77 -2.41
CA ALA A 67 17.45 23.39 -2.18
C ALA A 67 17.26 22.63 -3.53
N PRO A 68 17.50 21.30 -3.59
CA PRO A 68 17.32 20.53 -4.82
C PRO A 68 15.84 20.36 -5.18
N GLY A 69 15.51 20.71 -6.42
CA GLY A 69 14.18 20.57 -7.00
C GLY A 69 13.80 19.12 -7.32
N THR A 70 12.53 18.82 -7.08
CA THR A 70 11.77 17.67 -7.57
C THR A 70 11.79 17.57 -9.10
N VAL A 71 12.20 16.42 -9.62
CA VAL A 71 12.04 16.04 -11.03
C VAL A 71 10.63 15.50 -11.27
N ALA A 72 9.86 16.19 -12.12
CA ALA A 72 8.63 15.67 -12.72
C ALA A 72 8.98 14.97 -14.05
N PRO A 73 8.29 13.87 -14.44
CA PRO A 73 8.51 13.23 -15.73
C PRO A 73 7.90 14.09 -16.86
N ALA A 74 8.74 14.48 -17.82
CA ALA A 74 8.30 15.15 -19.04
C ALA A 74 7.73 14.11 -20.03
N LEU A 75 6.49 14.33 -20.46
CA LEU A 75 5.91 13.69 -21.64
C LEU A 75 6.59 14.26 -22.89
N VAL A 76 7.23 13.43 -23.69
CA VAL A 76 7.87 13.85 -24.94
C VAL A 76 6.94 13.49 -26.09
N ASN A 77 6.28 14.50 -26.66
CA ASN A 77 5.57 14.38 -27.93
C ASN A 77 6.54 14.65 -29.09
N GLY A 78 6.59 13.71 -30.03
CA GLY A 78 6.83 13.90 -31.47
C GLY A 78 8.13 14.58 -31.90
N VAL A 79 9.16 13.79 -32.21
CA VAL A 79 10.25 14.18 -33.13
C VAL A 79 10.30 13.17 -34.27
N ALA A 80 10.34 13.67 -35.51
CA ALA A 80 10.44 12.91 -36.75
C ALA A 80 11.76 12.10 -36.82
N PRO A 81 11.85 11.04 -37.64
CA PRO A 81 12.98 10.11 -37.59
C PRO A 81 14.22 10.74 -38.24
N ASP A 82 15.15 11.20 -37.42
CA ASP A 82 16.52 11.44 -37.86
C ASP A 82 17.23 10.08 -37.98
N ILE A 83 17.98 9.91 -39.07
CA ILE A 83 18.66 8.67 -39.44
C ILE A 83 19.68 8.34 -38.35
N LEU A 84 19.36 7.37 -37.48
CA LEU A 84 20.29 6.87 -36.48
C LEU A 84 21.45 6.14 -37.18
N PRO A 85 22.71 6.48 -36.90
CA PRO A 85 23.85 5.74 -37.42
C PRO A 85 23.80 4.29 -36.91
N SER A 86 23.89 3.32 -37.82
CA SER A 86 23.98 1.90 -37.47
C SER A 86 25.29 1.63 -36.71
N PRO A 87 25.25 0.97 -35.53
CA PRO A 87 26.45 0.63 -34.79
C PRO A 87 27.27 -0.41 -35.58
N THR A 88 28.52 -0.08 -35.87
CA THR A 88 29.51 -1.02 -36.39
C THR A 88 30.04 -1.86 -35.22
N PRO A 89 30.15 -3.20 -35.32
CA PRO A 89 30.64 -4.02 -34.21
C PRO A 89 32.08 -3.63 -33.86
N THR A 90 32.27 -3.10 -32.65
CA THR A 90 33.59 -2.78 -32.12
C THR A 90 34.15 -4.01 -31.38
N VAL A 91 35.45 -4.22 -31.56
CA VAL A 91 36.25 -5.31 -30.97
C VAL A 91 36.05 -5.38 -29.45
N SER A 92 36.07 -6.60 -28.90
CA SER A 92 35.94 -6.93 -27.48
C SER A 92 36.66 -5.95 -26.53
N PRO A 93 36.07 -5.62 -25.37
CA PRO A 93 36.63 -4.60 -24.49
C PRO A 93 38.02 -5.01 -23.99
N THR A 94 38.97 -4.10 -24.17
CA THR A 94 40.28 -4.11 -23.50
C THR A 94 40.06 -4.11 -21.99
N PRO A 95 40.90 -4.77 -21.17
CA PRO A 95 40.80 -4.67 -19.71
C PRO A 95 40.82 -3.20 -19.29
N ILE A 96 39.73 -2.75 -18.66
CA ILE A 96 39.62 -1.37 -18.18
C ILE A 96 40.57 -1.22 -16.99
N ASP A 97 41.44 -0.21 -17.05
CA ASP A 97 42.34 0.15 -15.96
C ASP A 97 41.57 0.30 -14.62
N PRO A 98 42.00 -0.34 -13.53
CA PRO A 98 41.38 -0.23 -12.21
C PRO A 98 41.20 1.22 -11.74
N ALA A 99 42.14 2.13 -12.07
CA ALA A 99 42.01 3.55 -11.73
C ALA A 99 40.94 4.27 -12.57
N THR A 100 40.57 3.71 -13.72
CA THR A 100 39.45 4.16 -14.55
C THR A 100 38.13 3.58 -14.03
N LEU A 101 38.09 2.30 -13.62
CA LEU A 101 36.94 1.71 -12.93
C LEU A 101 36.62 2.43 -11.60
N ALA A 102 37.64 2.81 -10.82
CA ALA A 102 37.47 3.57 -9.59
C ALA A 102 36.85 4.96 -9.80
N LYS A 103 36.96 5.55 -11.00
CA LYS A 103 36.27 6.81 -11.36
C LYS A 103 34.77 6.61 -11.61
N TYR A 104 34.34 5.37 -11.90
CA TYR A 104 32.94 4.98 -12.06
C TYR A 104 32.36 4.34 -10.78
N GLU A 105 33.19 4.09 -9.78
CA GLU A 105 32.74 3.56 -8.49
C GLU A 105 32.01 4.67 -7.73
N MET A 106 30.81 4.38 -7.21
CA MET A 106 30.05 5.36 -6.45
C MET A 106 30.90 5.84 -5.26
N PRO A 107 31.10 7.15 -5.10
CA PRO A 107 31.83 7.68 -3.95
C PRO A 107 31.10 7.29 -2.66
N GLU A 108 31.83 7.17 -1.55
CA GLU A 108 31.29 6.61 -0.30
C GLU A 108 29.99 7.29 0.16
N PHE A 109 29.90 8.62 0.02
CA PHE A 109 28.69 9.39 0.37
C PHE A 109 27.47 9.06 -0.50
N ALA A 110 27.66 8.50 -1.69
CA ALA A 110 26.59 8.08 -2.58
C ALA A 110 26.16 6.63 -2.34
N ARG A 111 26.99 5.82 -1.67
CA ARG A 111 26.68 4.42 -1.33
C ARG A 111 25.60 4.35 -0.27
N ARG A 112 24.78 3.30 -0.33
CA ARG A 112 23.75 3.06 0.66
C ARG A 112 24.36 2.48 1.93
N SER A 113 24.03 3.08 3.06
CA SER A 113 24.57 2.67 4.36
C SER A 113 24.00 1.33 4.82
N LEU A 114 24.86 0.48 5.38
CA LEU A 114 24.45 -0.71 6.14
C LEU A 114 24.24 -0.43 7.63
N THR A 115 24.60 0.76 8.12
CA THR A 115 24.36 1.15 9.52
C THR A 115 22.92 1.60 9.73
N THR A 116 22.27 2.12 8.69
CA THR A 116 20.85 2.52 8.70
C THR A 116 20.24 2.10 7.37
N VAL A 117 19.29 1.17 7.42
CA VAL A 117 18.73 0.52 6.23
C VAL A 117 17.25 0.83 6.12
N GLY A 118 16.78 1.10 4.90
CA GLY A 118 15.38 1.37 4.60
C GLY A 118 15.20 2.57 3.69
N THR A 119 13.95 2.88 3.40
CA THR A 119 13.50 3.98 2.57
C THR A 119 12.82 5.05 3.43
N GLY A 120 12.97 6.32 3.06
CA GLY A 120 12.38 7.43 3.81
C GLY A 120 10.84 7.36 3.91
N GLY A 121 10.26 8.12 4.84
CA GLY A 121 8.79 8.34 4.89
C GLY A 121 7.97 7.45 5.83
N GLY A 122 8.60 6.56 6.61
CA GLY A 122 7.88 5.67 7.54
C GLY A 122 7.34 6.35 8.81
N GLY A 123 7.87 7.51 9.19
CA GLY A 123 7.48 8.22 10.43
C GLY A 123 7.94 7.54 11.74
N PHE A 124 8.84 6.56 11.63
CA PHE A 124 9.60 5.99 12.75
C PHE A 124 11.02 6.57 12.75
N GLY A 125 11.55 6.86 13.93
CA GLY A 125 12.94 7.29 14.10
C GLY A 125 13.93 6.14 13.83
N ALA A 126 15.18 6.50 13.55
CA ALA A 126 16.24 5.52 13.29
C ALA A 126 16.46 4.56 14.48
N ASP A 127 16.11 4.99 15.69
CA ASP A 127 16.21 4.25 16.95
C ASP A 127 14.91 3.49 17.33
N ALA A 128 14.00 3.22 16.39
CA ALA A 128 12.70 2.61 16.68
C ALA A 128 12.77 1.28 17.45
N PHE A 129 13.84 0.50 17.29
CA PHE A 129 14.07 -0.73 18.05
C PHE A 129 14.94 -0.53 19.31
N GLY A 130 15.52 0.65 19.50
CA GLY A 130 16.43 0.99 20.58
C GLY A 130 17.55 -0.05 20.73
N GLN A 131 17.77 -0.52 21.95
CA GLN A 131 18.76 -1.56 22.29
C GLN A 131 18.18 -2.99 22.24
N ALA A 132 17.22 -3.26 21.35
CA ALA A 132 16.71 -4.61 21.16
C ALA A 132 17.77 -5.50 20.49
N ASP A 133 17.81 -6.76 20.91
CA ASP A 133 18.71 -7.76 20.34
C ASP A 133 18.34 -8.08 18.88
N GLY A 134 19.32 -8.07 17.98
CA GLY A 134 19.08 -8.29 16.55
C GLY A 134 18.52 -9.68 16.25
N GLY A 135 19.04 -10.73 16.90
CA GLY A 135 18.56 -12.11 16.73
C GLY A 135 17.13 -12.30 17.23
N TYR A 136 16.77 -11.62 18.32
CA TYR A 136 15.39 -11.55 18.81
C TYR A 136 14.44 -10.90 17.80
N LEU A 137 14.81 -9.75 17.23
CA LEU A 137 14.00 -9.06 16.22
C LEU A 137 13.86 -9.89 14.94
N GLU A 138 14.93 -10.50 14.47
CA GLU A 138 14.91 -11.45 13.36
C GLU A 138 13.92 -12.60 13.64
N THR A 139 13.98 -13.19 14.83
CA THR A 139 13.09 -14.29 15.21
C THR A 139 11.63 -13.86 15.22
N LEU A 140 11.32 -12.67 15.77
CA LEU A 140 9.97 -12.12 15.76
C LEU A 140 9.47 -11.92 14.33
N MET A 141 10.25 -11.28 13.47
CA MET A 141 9.86 -11.02 12.08
C MET A 141 9.64 -12.33 11.32
N ARG A 142 10.55 -13.29 11.46
CA ARG A 142 10.48 -14.59 10.77
C ARG A 142 9.30 -15.45 11.22
N ARG A 143 8.96 -15.43 12.51
CA ARG A 143 7.88 -16.26 13.09
C ARG A 143 6.49 -15.61 13.02
N LEU A 144 6.41 -14.30 12.80
CA LEU A 144 5.15 -13.59 12.69
C LEU A 144 4.36 -14.06 11.47
N SER A 145 3.24 -14.74 11.66
CA SER A 145 2.30 -15.12 10.61
C SER A 145 1.52 -13.89 10.14
N ALA A 146 1.71 -13.53 8.87
CA ALA A 146 1.02 -12.42 8.22
C ALA A 146 0.11 -12.96 7.10
N PRO A 147 -0.97 -12.24 6.74
CA PRO A 147 -1.43 -10.97 7.31
C PRO A 147 -2.08 -11.14 8.70
N VAL A 148 -2.02 -10.10 9.52
CA VAL A 148 -2.75 -9.99 10.79
C VAL A 148 -4.15 -9.39 10.53
N PRO A 149 -5.15 -9.59 11.39
CA PRO A 149 -6.52 -9.17 11.13
C PRO A 149 -6.70 -7.64 11.17
N SER A 150 -5.81 -6.90 11.84
CA SER A 150 -5.86 -5.44 11.87
C SER A 150 -5.14 -4.81 10.68
N ARG A 151 -5.92 -4.09 9.88
CA ARG A 151 -5.41 -3.21 8.82
C ARG A 151 -4.46 -2.16 9.38
N TRP A 152 -4.79 -1.57 10.52
CA TRP A 152 -3.96 -0.52 11.13
C TRP A 152 -2.63 -1.04 11.64
N VAL A 153 -2.59 -2.27 12.19
CA VAL A 153 -1.31 -2.93 12.51
C VAL A 153 -0.50 -3.17 11.24
N SER A 154 -1.11 -3.68 10.16
CA SER A 154 -0.41 -3.89 8.88
C SER A 154 0.15 -2.59 8.30
N ILE A 155 -0.61 -1.50 8.32
CA ILE A 155 -0.18 -0.18 7.85
C ILE A 155 1.00 0.35 8.70
N ALA A 156 0.90 0.24 10.03
CA ALA A 156 1.95 0.67 10.93
C ALA A 156 3.22 -0.20 10.76
N LEU A 157 3.06 -1.51 10.58
CA LEU A 157 4.16 -2.42 10.31
C LEU A 157 4.84 -2.09 8.99
N ARG A 158 4.09 -1.85 7.91
CA ARG A 158 4.70 -1.41 6.64
C ARG A 158 5.57 -0.18 6.87
N ARG A 159 5.03 0.85 7.55
CA ARG A 159 5.75 2.08 7.87
C ARG A 159 7.02 1.83 8.68
N LEU A 160 6.96 0.95 9.69
CA LEU A 160 8.14 0.54 10.47
C LEU A 160 9.15 -0.24 9.61
N LEU A 161 8.68 -1.20 8.82
CA LEU A 161 9.51 -2.13 8.05
C LEU A 161 10.13 -1.49 6.80
N THR A 162 9.64 -0.34 6.36
CA THR A 162 10.29 0.46 5.31
C THR A 162 11.20 1.56 5.86
N ALA A 163 10.92 2.13 7.04
CA ALA A 163 11.66 3.28 7.59
C ALA A 163 13.20 3.12 7.59
N PRO A 164 13.97 4.21 7.49
CA PRO A 164 15.42 4.14 7.62
C PRO A 164 15.80 3.91 9.09
N ILE A 165 16.04 2.66 9.46
CA ILE A 165 16.26 2.23 10.85
C ILE A 165 17.70 1.80 11.03
N ALA A 166 18.30 2.19 12.16
CA ALA A 166 19.62 1.75 12.57
C ALA A 166 19.64 0.22 12.68
N THR A 167 20.63 -0.40 12.04
CA THR A 167 20.80 -1.84 12.06
C THR A 167 20.99 -2.30 13.51
N PRO A 168 20.14 -3.22 14.03
CA PRO A 168 20.26 -3.73 15.39
C PRO A 168 21.63 -4.36 15.66
N ALA A 169 22.08 -4.29 16.91
CA ALA A 169 23.35 -4.91 17.31
C ALA A 169 23.35 -6.41 16.96
N GLN A 170 24.53 -6.91 16.59
CA GLN A 170 24.78 -8.31 16.23
C GLN A 170 24.05 -8.80 14.96
N LEU A 171 23.49 -7.89 14.15
CA LEU A 171 22.86 -8.22 12.89
C LEU A 171 23.58 -7.51 11.73
N ASN A 172 23.74 -8.20 10.59
CA ASN A 172 24.24 -7.58 9.37
C ASN A 172 23.12 -6.71 8.75
N GLY A 173 23.45 -5.51 8.26
CA GLY A 173 22.46 -4.59 7.69
C GLY A 173 21.69 -5.16 6.49
N ALA A 174 22.35 -5.94 5.63
CA ALA A 174 21.69 -6.61 4.51
C ALA A 174 20.77 -7.75 4.97
N ASP A 175 21.16 -8.52 5.98
CA ASP A 175 20.30 -9.55 6.58
C ASP A 175 19.10 -8.95 7.33
N PHE A 176 19.28 -7.78 7.92
CA PHE A 176 18.20 -6.99 8.51
C PHE A 176 17.21 -6.50 7.45
N ALA A 177 17.71 -5.97 6.32
CA ALA A 177 16.86 -5.65 5.16
C ALA A 177 16.10 -6.90 4.68
N ALA A 178 16.77 -8.05 4.62
CA ALA A 178 16.17 -9.30 4.17
C ALA A 178 14.98 -9.73 5.07
N GLU A 179 15.11 -9.67 6.39
CA GLU A 179 13.99 -10.02 7.30
C GLU A 179 12.80 -9.07 7.16
N ARG A 180 13.07 -7.78 7.02
CA ARG A 180 12.01 -6.77 6.85
C ARG A 180 11.29 -6.95 5.51
N ALA A 181 12.04 -7.11 4.43
CA ALA A 181 11.48 -7.37 3.11
C ALA A 181 10.71 -8.70 3.07
N TRP A 182 11.20 -9.74 3.73
CA TRP A 182 10.52 -11.03 3.81
C TRP A 182 9.19 -10.94 4.56
N LEU A 183 9.13 -10.19 5.67
CA LEU A 183 7.87 -9.95 6.37
C LEU A 183 6.91 -9.11 5.51
N LEU A 184 7.38 -8.05 4.85
CA LEU A 184 6.60 -7.25 3.91
C LEU A 184 5.98 -8.13 2.80
N LEU A 185 6.74 -9.03 2.20
CA LEU A 185 6.22 -9.94 1.18
C LEU A 185 5.07 -10.80 1.70
N ARG A 186 5.17 -11.32 2.92
CA ARG A 186 4.11 -12.14 3.56
C ARG A 186 2.91 -11.30 4.02
N MET A 187 3.08 -9.99 4.17
CA MET A 187 1.97 -9.05 4.36
C MET A 187 1.25 -8.69 3.05
N GLY A 188 1.80 -9.07 1.89
CA GLY A 188 1.29 -8.69 0.56
C GLY A 188 1.90 -7.40 -0.01
N GLU A 189 2.92 -6.86 0.65
CA GLU A 189 3.57 -5.57 0.35
C GLU A 189 4.75 -5.72 -0.62
N SER A 190 4.50 -6.21 -1.84
CA SER A 190 5.58 -6.52 -2.79
C SER A 190 6.43 -5.31 -3.18
N VAL A 191 5.80 -4.17 -3.45
CA VAL A 191 6.50 -2.92 -3.81
C VAL A 191 7.33 -2.38 -2.64
N SER A 192 6.77 -2.40 -1.43
CA SER A 192 7.49 -1.97 -0.22
C SER A 192 8.68 -2.90 0.06
N ALA A 193 8.50 -4.22 -0.09
CA ALA A 193 9.57 -5.19 0.09
C ALA A 193 10.72 -4.98 -0.91
N ARG A 194 10.39 -4.77 -2.18
CA ARG A 194 11.36 -4.41 -3.21
C ARG A 194 12.14 -3.15 -2.83
N SER A 195 11.46 -2.11 -2.36
CA SER A 195 12.11 -0.86 -1.96
C SER A 195 13.13 -1.05 -0.83
N VAL A 196 12.88 -1.97 0.11
CA VAL A 196 13.80 -2.29 1.22
C VAL A 196 14.99 -3.12 0.73
N VAL A 197 14.76 -4.04 -0.21
CA VAL A 197 15.84 -4.80 -0.87
C VAL A 197 16.77 -3.84 -1.61
N GLU A 198 16.20 -2.96 -2.44
CA GLU A 198 16.94 -1.96 -3.23
C GLU A 198 17.52 -0.82 -2.39
N ALA A 199 17.24 -0.78 -1.08
CA ALA A 199 17.88 0.12 -0.13
C ALA A 199 19.28 -0.37 0.29
N VAL A 200 19.74 -1.52 -0.22
CA VAL A 200 21.10 -2.03 -0.06
C VAL A 200 21.77 -2.02 -1.42
N ASP A 201 23.06 -1.70 -1.48
CA ASP A 201 23.83 -1.81 -2.73
C ASP A 201 24.09 -3.28 -3.08
N ASN A 202 24.02 -3.64 -4.36
CA ASN A 202 24.09 -5.03 -4.83
C ASN A 202 25.37 -5.77 -4.36
N ASP A 203 26.49 -5.05 -4.26
CA ASP A 203 27.78 -5.60 -3.79
C ASP A 203 27.74 -6.03 -2.32
N ASN A 204 26.85 -5.41 -1.53
CA ASN A 204 26.63 -5.72 -0.12
C ASN A 204 25.60 -6.82 0.12
N TYR A 205 25.01 -7.41 -0.94
CA TYR A 205 24.00 -8.44 -0.75
C TYR A 205 24.60 -9.69 -0.11
N THR A 206 24.01 -10.12 0.99
CA THR A 206 24.28 -11.42 1.61
C THR A 206 23.55 -12.54 0.85
N PRO A 207 23.91 -13.82 1.06
CA PRO A 207 23.12 -14.94 0.52
C PRO A 207 21.63 -14.84 0.85
N LYS A 208 21.31 -14.47 2.09
CA LYS A 208 19.94 -14.28 2.56
C LYS A 208 19.22 -13.15 1.83
N LEU A 209 19.86 -11.98 1.67
CA LEU A 209 19.26 -10.87 0.95
C LEU A 209 19.03 -11.20 -0.53
N ARG A 210 19.93 -11.95 -1.18
CA ARG A 210 19.70 -12.42 -2.57
C ARG A 210 18.45 -13.30 -2.67
N GLN A 211 18.28 -14.26 -1.77
CA GLN A 211 17.08 -15.11 -1.77
C GLN A 211 15.81 -14.27 -1.66
N VAL A 212 15.76 -13.31 -0.73
CA VAL A 212 14.61 -12.41 -0.56
C VAL A 212 14.45 -11.46 -1.75
N ALA A 213 15.54 -10.98 -2.34
CA ALA A 213 15.52 -10.12 -3.51
C ALA A 213 14.86 -10.81 -4.71
N MET A 214 15.17 -12.09 -4.95
CA MET A 214 14.49 -12.86 -6.00
C MET A 214 12.98 -12.90 -5.77
N GLN A 215 12.56 -13.16 -4.53
CA GLN A 215 11.13 -13.20 -4.18
C GLN A 215 10.48 -11.82 -4.36
N ALA A 216 11.15 -10.73 -3.97
CA ALA A 216 10.63 -9.39 -4.11
C ALA A 216 10.41 -8.97 -5.56
N MET A 217 11.40 -9.22 -6.43
CA MET A 217 11.30 -8.89 -7.86
C MET A 217 10.19 -9.68 -8.55
N LEU A 218 10.08 -10.97 -8.24
CA LEU A 218 9.02 -11.83 -8.77
C LEU A 218 7.63 -11.44 -8.23
N ALA A 219 7.52 -11.07 -6.94
CA ALA A 219 6.27 -10.59 -6.36
C ALA A 219 5.81 -9.24 -6.92
N THR A 220 6.72 -8.44 -7.50
CA THR A 220 6.39 -7.23 -8.27
C THR A 220 6.19 -7.49 -9.77
N ALA A 221 6.21 -8.75 -10.22
CA ALA A 221 6.16 -9.14 -11.62
C ALA A 221 7.25 -8.45 -12.48
N ASP A 222 8.46 -8.31 -11.93
CA ASP A 222 9.60 -7.71 -12.61
C ASP A 222 10.81 -8.66 -12.59
N PRO A 223 10.89 -9.64 -13.52
CA PRO A 223 12.06 -10.49 -13.63
C PRO A 223 13.33 -9.76 -14.08
N ALA A 224 13.22 -8.57 -14.72
CA ALA A 224 14.39 -7.78 -15.12
C ALA A 224 15.11 -7.18 -13.90
N GLY A 225 14.40 -6.95 -12.80
CA GLY A 225 14.99 -6.58 -11.51
C GLY A 225 16.01 -7.60 -10.96
N LEU A 226 16.05 -8.84 -11.48
CA LEU A 226 17.06 -9.84 -11.11
C LEU A 226 18.41 -9.62 -11.82
N CYS A 227 18.45 -8.87 -12.91
CA CYS A 227 19.62 -8.82 -13.80
C CYS A 227 20.90 -8.25 -13.19
N PRO A 228 20.84 -7.22 -12.34
CA PRO A 228 22.03 -6.76 -11.62
C PRO A 228 22.64 -7.83 -10.70
N LEU A 229 21.85 -8.83 -10.28
CA LEU A 229 22.26 -9.87 -9.32
C LEU A 229 22.59 -11.20 -9.99
N ALA A 230 22.10 -11.43 -11.21
CA ALA A 230 22.05 -12.76 -11.82
C ALA A 230 23.44 -13.40 -11.94
N ASN A 231 24.42 -12.71 -12.52
CA ASN A 231 25.76 -13.26 -12.74
C ASN A 231 26.48 -13.64 -11.44
N ALA A 232 26.53 -12.72 -10.47
CA ALA A 232 27.16 -12.96 -9.17
C ALA A 232 26.44 -14.07 -8.39
N SER A 233 25.11 -14.10 -8.44
CA SER A 233 24.32 -15.11 -7.73
C SER A 233 24.43 -16.50 -8.35
N THR A 234 24.47 -16.62 -9.68
CA THR A 234 24.72 -17.90 -10.35
C THR A 234 26.10 -18.44 -9.98
N ALA A 235 27.13 -17.59 -9.96
CA ALA A 235 28.49 -18.00 -9.62
C ALA A 235 28.61 -18.45 -8.15
N ALA A 236 27.88 -17.82 -7.24
CA ALA A 236 27.97 -18.10 -5.80
C ALA A 236 27.15 -19.32 -5.34
N PHE A 237 25.92 -19.50 -5.83
CA PHE A 237 24.99 -20.53 -5.31
C PHE A 237 24.66 -21.64 -6.31
N ASN A 238 24.79 -21.36 -7.62
CA ASN A 238 24.37 -22.25 -8.71
C ASN A 238 22.94 -22.82 -8.55
N GLU A 239 22.03 -22.08 -7.91
CA GLU A 239 20.63 -22.49 -7.73
C GLU A 239 19.84 -22.32 -9.03
N ARG A 240 18.84 -23.20 -9.25
CA ARG A 240 17.96 -23.21 -10.43
C ARG A 240 17.46 -21.82 -10.82
N GLY A 241 16.93 -21.07 -9.84
CA GLY A 241 16.36 -19.74 -10.07
C GLY A 241 17.38 -18.77 -10.65
N TRP A 242 18.61 -18.77 -10.11
CA TRP A 242 19.68 -17.88 -10.58
C TRP A 242 20.26 -18.30 -11.92
N VAL A 243 20.38 -19.60 -12.19
CA VAL A 243 20.83 -20.10 -13.51
C VAL A 243 19.85 -19.65 -14.61
N LEU A 244 18.54 -19.78 -14.37
CA LEU A 244 17.52 -19.32 -15.31
C LEU A 244 17.45 -17.79 -15.39
N ALA A 245 17.59 -17.08 -14.26
CA ALA A 245 17.65 -15.61 -14.25
C ALA A 245 18.81 -15.09 -15.11
N LYS A 246 19.99 -15.72 -15.04
CA LYS A 246 21.12 -15.38 -15.91
C LYS A 246 20.77 -15.53 -17.39
N ALA A 247 20.11 -16.62 -17.78
CA ALA A 247 19.68 -16.82 -19.17
C ALA A 247 18.64 -15.77 -19.61
N MET A 248 17.62 -15.50 -18.78
CA MET A 248 16.61 -14.47 -19.04
C MET A 248 17.27 -13.09 -19.21
N CYS A 249 18.14 -12.71 -18.29
CA CYS A 249 18.82 -11.41 -18.29
C CYS A 249 19.80 -11.23 -19.45
N THR A 250 20.49 -12.30 -19.87
CA THR A 250 21.32 -12.25 -21.08
C THR A 250 20.47 -11.93 -22.31
N SER A 251 19.27 -12.51 -22.40
CA SER A 251 18.33 -12.24 -23.50
C SER A 251 17.72 -10.83 -23.41
N LEU A 252 17.29 -10.39 -22.23
CA LEU A 252 16.76 -9.04 -21.99
C LEU A 252 17.79 -7.92 -22.26
N SER A 253 19.09 -8.25 -22.21
CA SER A 253 20.17 -7.34 -22.59
C SER A 253 20.43 -7.28 -24.10
N GLY A 254 19.60 -7.96 -24.91
CA GLY A 254 19.71 -8.02 -26.37
C GLY A 254 20.62 -9.14 -26.91
N ASP A 255 21.26 -9.95 -26.05
CA ASP A 255 22.16 -11.03 -26.47
C ASP A 255 21.43 -12.38 -26.52
N ALA A 256 20.48 -12.50 -27.44
CA ALA A 256 19.73 -13.74 -27.65
C ALA A 256 20.65 -14.91 -28.08
N ALA A 257 21.76 -14.62 -28.76
CA ALA A 257 22.71 -15.64 -29.21
C ALA A 257 23.43 -16.29 -28.03
N ALA A 258 23.88 -15.51 -27.04
CA ALA A 258 24.48 -16.03 -25.81
C ALA A 258 23.44 -16.63 -24.84
N ALA A 259 22.19 -16.18 -24.87
CA ALA A 259 21.13 -16.75 -24.02
C ALA A 259 20.73 -18.18 -24.43
N ARG A 260 20.66 -18.48 -25.74
CA ARG A 260 20.28 -19.80 -26.28
C ARG A 260 21.06 -20.98 -25.69
N PRO A 261 22.41 -20.99 -25.66
CA PRO A 261 23.15 -22.11 -25.08
C PRO A 261 22.94 -22.24 -23.57
N LEU A 262 22.66 -21.15 -22.84
CA LEU A 262 22.33 -21.19 -21.42
C LEU A 262 21.00 -21.91 -21.18
N ILE A 263 19.97 -21.57 -21.95
CA ILE A 263 18.65 -22.24 -21.88
C ILE A 263 18.79 -23.72 -22.28
N ALA A 264 19.52 -24.02 -23.36
CA ALA A 264 19.75 -25.39 -23.80
C ALA A 264 20.50 -26.22 -22.76
N ALA A 265 21.50 -25.64 -22.09
CA ALA A 265 22.23 -26.29 -21.01
C ALA A 265 21.30 -26.57 -19.81
N ALA A 266 20.49 -25.59 -19.39
CA ALA A 266 19.53 -25.76 -18.31
C ALA A 266 18.49 -26.85 -18.60
N LYS A 267 18.04 -26.96 -19.86
CA LYS A 267 17.17 -28.05 -20.34
C LYS A 267 17.86 -29.42 -20.30
N ARG A 268 19.08 -29.53 -20.84
CA ARG A 268 19.84 -30.78 -20.83
C ARG A 268 20.11 -31.30 -19.43
N GLN A 269 20.41 -30.39 -18.50
CA GLN A 269 20.64 -30.70 -17.08
C GLN A 269 19.35 -30.93 -16.29
N ARG A 270 18.17 -30.76 -16.91
CA ARG A 270 16.86 -30.82 -16.26
C ARG A 270 16.75 -29.91 -15.03
N LEU A 271 17.41 -28.75 -15.07
CA LEU A 271 17.41 -27.80 -13.94
C LEU A 271 16.00 -27.31 -13.63
N ALA A 272 15.21 -27.01 -14.66
CA ALA A 272 13.76 -26.82 -14.56
C ALA A 272 13.05 -27.56 -15.67
N THR A 273 11.83 -28.00 -15.40
CA THR A 273 10.97 -28.75 -16.32
C THR A 273 9.57 -28.13 -16.37
N GLY A 274 8.80 -28.48 -17.40
CA GLY A 274 7.42 -28.04 -17.55
C GLY A 274 7.27 -26.52 -17.53
N ILE A 275 6.25 -26.06 -16.82
CA ILE A 275 5.84 -24.65 -16.83
C ILE A 275 6.92 -23.68 -16.34
N ASP A 276 7.74 -24.08 -15.37
CA ASP A 276 8.75 -23.17 -14.80
C ASP A 276 9.84 -22.82 -15.84
N MET A 277 10.20 -23.79 -16.68
CA MET A 277 11.10 -23.58 -17.82
C MET A 277 10.40 -22.79 -18.92
N GLN A 278 9.16 -23.15 -19.28
CA GLN A 278 8.41 -22.45 -20.34
C GLN A 278 8.21 -20.97 -20.03
N LEU A 279 7.90 -20.61 -18.77
CA LEU A 279 7.80 -19.23 -18.34
C LEU A 279 9.13 -18.49 -18.45
N ALA A 280 10.25 -19.13 -18.08
CA ALA A 280 11.58 -18.55 -18.23
C ALA A 280 11.95 -18.32 -19.71
N GLU A 281 11.61 -19.27 -20.58
CA GLU A 281 11.79 -19.12 -22.03
C GLU A 281 10.93 -18.01 -22.60
N LYS A 282 9.70 -17.83 -22.11
CA LYS A 282 8.81 -16.75 -22.55
C LYS A 282 9.38 -15.38 -22.18
N VAL A 283 9.91 -15.22 -20.98
CA VAL A 283 10.59 -13.98 -20.54
C VAL A 283 11.84 -13.74 -21.38
N ALA A 284 12.69 -14.76 -21.59
CA ALA A 284 13.85 -14.64 -22.45
C ALA A 284 13.44 -14.25 -23.89
N GLY A 285 12.35 -14.82 -24.39
CA GLY A 285 11.83 -14.54 -25.73
C GLY A 285 11.22 -13.15 -25.90
N ALA A 286 10.80 -12.49 -24.82
CA ALA A 286 10.31 -11.12 -24.84
C ALA A 286 11.42 -10.06 -24.98
N GLY A 287 12.67 -10.40 -24.66
CA GLY A 287 13.82 -9.47 -24.67
C GLY A 287 14.52 -9.26 -26.01
N ALA A 288 14.09 -9.93 -27.08
CA ALA A 288 14.77 -9.92 -28.37
C ALA A 288 13.77 -10.02 -29.55
N ASP A 289 14.25 -9.88 -30.79
CA ASP A 289 13.59 -10.31 -32.05
C ASP A 289 13.41 -11.85 -32.13
N SER A 290 13.14 -12.46 -30.99
CA SER A 290 12.88 -13.86 -30.79
C SER A 290 11.47 -14.14 -31.32
N ARG A 291 11.39 -14.77 -32.49
CA ARG A 291 10.14 -15.28 -33.08
C ARG A 291 9.58 -16.52 -32.36
N GLN A 292 10.03 -16.80 -31.12
CA GLN A 292 9.72 -18.04 -30.43
C GLN A 292 8.49 -17.86 -29.55
N ALA A 293 7.33 -18.23 -30.09
CA ALA A 293 6.08 -18.26 -29.35
C ALA A 293 6.10 -19.44 -28.36
N VAL A 294 6.26 -19.15 -27.06
CA VAL A 294 6.10 -20.14 -26.00
C VAL A 294 4.65 -20.09 -25.48
N THR A 295 3.91 -21.18 -25.73
CA THR A 295 2.57 -21.41 -25.16
C THR A 295 2.71 -21.93 -23.73
N ILE A 296 1.94 -21.36 -22.81
CA ILE A 296 1.91 -21.75 -21.41
C ILE A 296 0.62 -22.53 -21.14
N GLU A 297 0.77 -23.75 -20.63
CA GLU A 297 -0.34 -24.64 -20.30
C GLU A 297 -0.39 -24.88 -18.78
N TRP A 298 -1.53 -24.58 -18.15
CA TRP A 298 -1.70 -24.69 -16.70
C TRP A 298 -2.30 -26.02 -16.23
N ASN A 299 -2.76 -26.89 -17.13
CA ASN A 299 -3.59 -28.06 -16.81
C ASN A 299 -2.98 -29.05 -15.79
N ALA A 300 -1.65 -29.14 -15.71
CA ALA A 300 -0.93 -30.03 -14.79
C ALA A 300 -0.23 -29.28 -13.64
N VAL A 301 -0.72 -28.09 -13.31
CA VAL A 301 -0.15 -27.21 -12.29
C VAL A 301 -1.14 -27.08 -11.14
N ASP A 302 -0.75 -27.57 -9.97
CA ASP A 302 -1.63 -27.55 -8.79
C ASP A 302 -1.33 -26.40 -7.82
N GLN A 303 -0.16 -25.75 -7.97
CA GLN A 303 0.30 -24.73 -7.04
C GLN A 303 0.91 -23.52 -7.76
N LEU A 304 0.52 -22.33 -7.34
CA LEU A 304 1.19 -21.09 -7.73
C LEU A 304 2.45 -20.89 -6.87
N THR A 305 3.54 -20.45 -7.49
CA THR A 305 4.79 -20.07 -6.81
C THR A 305 5.13 -18.63 -7.15
N ALA A 306 6.02 -17.97 -6.39
CA ALA A 306 6.48 -16.63 -6.75
C ALA A 306 7.10 -16.60 -8.15
N TRP A 307 7.83 -17.65 -8.54
CA TRP A 307 8.35 -17.83 -9.91
C TRP A 307 7.23 -17.82 -10.95
N ARG A 308 6.21 -18.67 -10.76
CA ARG A 308 5.08 -18.78 -11.69
C ARG A 308 4.27 -17.48 -11.77
N PHE A 309 3.98 -16.87 -10.61
CA PHE A 309 3.29 -15.59 -10.53
C PHE A 309 4.07 -14.49 -11.25
N GLY A 310 5.33 -14.29 -10.88
CA GLY A 310 6.13 -13.18 -11.36
C GLY A 310 6.41 -13.25 -12.86
N LEU A 311 6.77 -14.41 -13.38
CA LEU A 311 7.07 -14.56 -14.81
C LEU A 311 5.80 -14.53 -15.67
N ALA A 312 4.70 -15.14 -15.21
CA ALA A 312 3.44 -15.11 -15.95
C ALA A 312 2.87 -13.70 -16.01
N ALA A 313 2.79 -13.01 -14.86
CA ALA A 313 2.31 -11.63 -14.80
C ALA A 313 3.20 -10.68 -15.64
N ALA A 314 4.53 -10.82 -15.58
CA ALA A 314 5.45 -9.99 -16.35
C ALA A 314 5.31 -10.16 -17.87
N THR A 315 4.81 -11.32 -18.32
CA THR A 315 4.66 -11.65 -19.76
C THR A 315 3.21 -11.63 -20.23
N GLY A 316 2.29 -11.09 -19.42
CA GLY A 316 0.87 -11.00 -19.75
C GLY A 316 0.16 -12.35 -19.84
N VAL A 317 0.73 -13.42 -19.28
CA VAL A 317 0.09 -14.73 -19.24
C VAL A 317 -0.93 -14.74 -18.11
N ALA A 318 -2.20 -14.93 -18.48
CA ALA A 318 -3.28 -15.07 -17.51
C ALA A 318 -3.04 -16.28 -16.58
N ILE A 319 -3.16 -16.04 -15.27
CA ILE A 319 -3.06 -17.06 -14.23
C ILE A 319 -4.47 -17.46 -13.82
N PRO A 320 -4.85 -18.76 -13.91
CA PRO A 320 -6.16 -19.25 -13.48
C PRO A 320 -6.49 -18.92 -12.01
N ASP A 321 -7.75 -18.60 -11.72
CA ASP A 321 -8.21 -18.31 -10.35
C ASP A 321 -8.03 -19.49 -9.38
N THR A 322 -8.11 -20.72 -9.87
CA THR A 322 -7.82 -21.94 -9.08
C THR A 322 -6.39 -21.95 -8.54
N LEU A 323 -5.43 -21.37 -9.26
CA LEU A 323 -4.05 -21.27 -8.81
C LEU A 323 -3.85 -20.16 -7.78
N TYR A 324 -4.60 -19.06 -7.87
CA TYR A 324 -4.61 -18.07 -6.79
C TYR A 324 -5.17 -18.64 -5.48
N ALA A 325 -6.11 -19.60 -5.56
CA ALA A 325 -6.62 -20.30 -4.37
C ALA A 325 -5.61 -21.29 -3.75
N SER A 326 -4.53 -21.65 -4.44
CA SER A 326 -3.49 -22.57 -3.93
C SER A 326 -2.43 -21.90 -3.04
N VAL A 327 -2.50 -20.58 -2.88
CA VAL A 327 -1.51 -19.76 -2.17
C VAL A 327 -2.17 -18.92 -1.08
N GLY A 328 -1.35 -18.45 -0.14
CA GLY A 328 -1.82 -17.58 0.93
C GLY A 328 -2.27 -16.19 0.45
N PRO A 329 -3.00 -15.45 1.30
CA PRO A 329 -3.60 -14.15 0.98
C PRO A 329 -2.58 -13.07 0.60
N GLN A 330 -1.29 -13.23 0.88
CA GLN A 330 -0.26 -12.28 0.46
C GLN A 330 -0.25 -12.03 -1.06
N VAL A 331 -0.61 -13.05 -1.87
CA VAL A 331 -0.62 -12.93 -3.32
C VAL A 331 -1.76 -12.02 -3.81
N THR A 332 -2.83 -11.86 -3.04
CA THR A 332 -3.88 -10.84 -3.28
C THR A 332 -3.29 -9.44 -3.29
N GLY A 333 -2.39 -9.14 -2.33
CA GLY A 333 -1.66 -7.87 -2.28
C GLY A 333 -0.73 -7.70 -3.48
N TRP A 334 0.02 -8.74 -3.85
CA TRP A 334 0.92 -8.70 -5.02
C TRP A 334 0.15 -8.46 -6.32
N ARG A 335 -0.98 -9.15 -6.51
CA ARG A 335 -1.86 -9.00 -7.67
C ARG A 335 -2.42 -7.57 -7.74
N ALA A 336 -2.88 -7.01 -6.61
CA ALA A 336 -3.41 -5.65 -6.56
C ALA A 336 -2.35 -4.57 -6.87
N LEU A 337 -1.10 -4.78 -6.46
CA LEU A 337 0.01 -3.84 -6.65
C LEU A 337 0.71 -3.95 -8.02
N SER A 338 0.53 -5.06 -8.75
CA SER A 338 1.27 -5.32 -9.99
C SER A 338 0.70 -4.54 -11.18
N PRO A 339 1.43 -3.55 -11.75
CA PRO A 339 0.96 -2.81 -12.92
C PRO A 339 0.97 -3.66 -14.21
N ALA A 340 1.72 -4.78 -14.23
CA ALA A 340 1.72 -5.72 -15.36
C ALA A 340 0.41 -6.49 -15.50
N ILE A 341 -0.44 -6.48 -14.47
CA ILE A 341 -1.75 -7.12 -14.48
C ILE A 341 -2.80 -6.07 -14.90
N PRO A 342 -3.72 -6.40 -15.84
CA PRO A 342 -4.78 -5.48 -16.26
C PRO A 342 -5.60 -4.92 -15.10
N MET A 343 -6.03 -3.66 -15.19
CA MET A 343 -6.78 -2.99 -14.12
C MET A 343 -8.08 -3.74 -13.76
N ALA A 344 -8.76 -4.31 -14.75
CA ALA A 344 -10.00 -5.09 -14.55
C ALA A 344 -9.78 -6.36 -13.69
N ASP A 345 -8.58 -6.95 -13.76
CA ASP A 345 -8.22 -8.09 -12.90
C ASP A 345 -7.79 -7.64 -11.50
N ARG A 346 -7.12 -6.48 -11.41
CA ARG A 346 -6.67 -5.89 -10.14
C ARG A 346 -7.84 -5.44 -9.27
N VAL A 347 -8.90 -4.88 -9.87
CA VAL A 347 -10.06 -4.39 -9.11
C VAL A 347 -10.82 -5.52 -8.40
N GLY A 348 -10.82 -6.73 -8.96
CA GLY A 348 -11.42 -7.91 -8.33
C GLY A 348 -10.81 -8.27 -6.97
N VAL A 349 -9.54 -7.92 -6.75
CA VAL A 349 -8.81 -8.19 -5.50
C VAL A 349 -8.51 -6.92 -4.69
N ALA A 350 -8.75 -5.73 -5.25
CA ALA A 350 -8.35 -4.47 -4.64
C ALA A 350 -9.03 -4.20 -3.29
N GLY A 351 -10.31 -4.59 -3.16
CA GLY A 351 -11.04 -4.50 -1.88
C GLY A 351 -10.37 -5.32 -0.77
N GLN A 352 -10.02 -6.58 -1.07
CA GLN A 352 -9.33 -7.47 -0.14
C GLN A 352 -7.92 -6.95 0.19
N ALA A 353 -7.16 -6.47 -0.80
CA ALA A 353 -5.87 -5.84 -0.56
C ALA A 353 -6.00 -4.59 0.33
N ALA A 354 -7.08 -3.81 0.20
CA ALA A 354 -7.35 -2.68 1.07
C ALA A 354 -7.66 -3.13 2.51
N THR A 355 -8.43 -4.20 2.72
CA THR A 355 -8.71 -4.72 4.08
C THR A 355 -7.47 -5.29 4.76
N MET A 356 -6.52 -5.84 4.00
CA MET A 356 -5.21 -6.27 4.49
C MET A 356 -4.28 -5.11 4.87
N GLY A 357 -4.58 -3.89 4.43
CA GLY A 357 -3.77 -2.69 4.65
C GLY A 357 -2.81 -2.33 3.52
N VAL A 358 -2.79 -3.13 2.45
CA VAL A 358 -1.94 -2.94 1.27
C VAL A 358 -2.35 -1.71 0.48
N LEU A 359 -3.64 -1.61 0.13
CA LEU A 359 -4.17 -0.43 -0.56
C LEU A 359 -4.74 0.62 0.40
N SER A 360 -4.41 1.88 0.13
CA SER A 360 -5.04 3.02 0.79
C SER A 360 -6.43 3.31 0.22
N SER A 361 -7.24 4.07 0.94
CA SER A 361 -8.53 4.57 0.43
C SER A 361 -8.34 5.38 -0.86
N ALA A 362 -7.26 6.15 -0.97
CA ALA A 362 -6.91 6.91 -2.17
C ALA A 362 -6.66 5.99 -3.36
N ALA A 363 -5.72 5.06 -3.20
CA ALA A 363 -5.33 4.14 -4.28
C ALA A 363 -6.50 3.27 -4.77
N LEU A 364 -7.42 2.92 -3.86
CA LEU A 364 -8.62 2.18 -4.23
C LEU A 364 -9.56 3.04 -5.08
N VAL A 365 -9.80 4.30 -4.69
CA VAL A 365 -10.60 5.25 -5.49
C VAL A 365 -9.94 5.52 -6.84
N ASP A 366 -8.63 5.74 -6.87
CA ASP A 366 -7.88 6.01 -8.11
C ASP A 366 -7.98 4.83 -9.09
N LEU A 367 -7.94 3.59 -8.60
CA LEU A 367 -8.12 2.40 -9.43
C LEU A 367 -9.52 2.32 -10.04
N TYR A 368 -10.58 2.58 -9.25
CA TYR A 368 -11.94 2.61 -9.78
C TYR A 368 -12.16 3.77 -10.75
N ALA A 369 -11.57 4.95 -10.49
CA ALA A 369 -11.66 6.10 -11.36
C ALA A 369 -10.96 5.86 -12.72
N ALA A 370 -9.81 5.18 -12.72
CA ALA A 370 -9.13 4.81 -13.97
C ALA A 370 -9.96 3.83 -14.83
N LEU A 371 -10.70 2.92 -14.19
CA LEU A 371 -11.60 1.98 -14.87
C LEU A 371 -12.85 2.65 -15.44
N ASP A 372 -13.38 3.67 -14.77
CA ASP A 372 -14.53 4.44 -15.27
C ASP A 372 -14.24 5.09 -16.64
N THR A 373 -12.98 5.42 -16.90
CA THR A 373 -12.52 6.01 -18.17
C THR A 373 -12.07 4.99 -19.23
N ALA A 374 -12.13 3.69 -18.95
CA ALA A 374 -11.65 2.65 -19.85
C ALA A 374 -12.80 2.10 -20.73
N ASP A 375 -12.51 1.89 -22.03
CA ASP A 375 -13.52 1.51 -23.03
C ASP A 375 -14.15 0.12 -22.81
N ASP A 376 -13.41 -0.81 -22.18
CA ASP A 376 -13.80 -2.22 -22.01
C ASP A 376 -14.12 -2.62 -20.56
N THR A 377 -14.63 -1.68 -19.75
CA THR A 377 -14.94 -1.97 -18.34
C THR A 377 -16.19 -2.85 -18.19
N PRO A 378 -16.12 -4.00 -17.47
CA PRO A 378 -17.28 -4.86 -17.25
C PRO A 378 -18.45 -4.13 -16.56
N ALA A 379 -19.68 -4.38 -16.99
CA ALA A 379 -20.87 -3.66 -16.51
C ALA A 379 -21.04 -3.60 -14.97
N PRO A 380 -20.79 -4.67 -14.18
CA PRO A 380 -20.86 -4.58 -12.73
C PRO A 380 -19.81 -3.63 -12.12
N ILE A 381 -18.63 -3.53 -12.74
CA ILE A 381 -17.57 -2.62 -12.31
C ILE A 381 -17.93 -1.18 -12.69
N ALA A 382 -18.48 -0.97 -13.89
CA ALA A 382 -18.94 0.35 -14.33
C ALA A 382 -20.07 0.89 -13.44
N ALA A 383 -21.07 0.05 -13.10
CA ALA A 383 -22.14 0.43 -12.19
C ALA A 383 -21.60 0.85 -10.81
N LEU A 384 -20.66 0.07 -10.29
CA LEU A 384 -20.00 0.38 -9.04
C LEU A 384 -19.15 1.66 -9.09
N ALA A 385 -18.43 1.90 -10.19
CA ALA A 385 -17.69 3.14 -10.42
C ALA A 385 -18.61 4.36 -10.43
N SER A 386 -19.77 4.25 -11.08
CA SER A 386 -20.80 5.30 -11.06
C SER A 386 -21.36 5.55 -9.65
N ASP A 387 -21.62 4.51 -8.87
CA ASP A 387 -22.05 4.67 -7.47
C ASP A 387 -20.97 5.36 -6.62
N ILE A 388 -19.69 5.04 -6.83
CA ILE A 388 -18.57 5.75 -6.19
C ILE A 388 -18.57 7.23 -6.60
N GLN A 389 -18.68 7.51 -7.90
CA GLN A 389 -18.74 8.89 -8.40
C GLN A 389 -19.90 9.66 -7.74
N ASN A 390 -21.10 9.06 -7.69
CA ASN A 390 -22.27 9.65 -7.05
C ASN A 390 -22.06 9.88 -5.55
N ALA A 391 -21.36 9.00 -4.83
CA ALA A 391 -21.04 9.19 -3.42
C ALA A 391 -20.09 10.39 -3.20
N TYR A 392 -19.14 10.61 -4.11
CA TYR A 392 -18.13 11.67 -3.98
C TYR A 392 -18.60 13.04 -4.49
N VAL A 393 -19.27 13.08 -5.65
CA VAL A 393 -19.57 14.31 -6.41
C VAL A 393 -21.03 14.41 -6.87
N GLY A 394 -21.93 13.56 -6.36
CA GLY A 394 -23.36 13.65 -6.64
C GLY A 394 -23.93 15.05 -6.37
N ALA A 395 -24.90 15.47 -7.19
CA ALA A 395 -25.39 16.84 -7.29
C ALA A 395 -25.84 17.45 -5.94
N ASP A 396 -26.47 16.65 -5.10
CA ASP A 396 -26.99 17.06 -3.80
C ASP A 396 -26.65 16.07 -2.67
N ALA A 397 -26.94 16.46 -1.43
CA ALA A 397 -26.61 15.65 -0.26
C ALA A 397 -27.39 14.33 -0.18
N ALA A 398 -28.64 14.29 -0.67
CA ALA A 398 -29.46 13.09 -0.66
C ALA A 398 -28.93 12.06 -1.66
N THR A 399 -28.53 12.51 -2.85
CA THR A 399 -27.89 11.69 -3.89
C THR A 399 -26.60 11.06 -3.37
N ARG A 400 -25.73 11.86 -2.73
CA ARG A 400 -24.48 11.36 -2.13
C ARG A 400 -24.74 10.35 -1.00
N ALA A 401 -25.69 10.64 -0.12
CA ALA A 401 -26.03 9.74 0.99
C ALA A 401 -26.62 8.41 0.48
N LYS A 402 -27.52 8.45 -0.50
CA LYS A 402 -28.09 7.25 -1.12
C LYS A 402 -27.02 6.39 -1.79
N ALA A 403 -26.08 7.01 -2.51
CA ALA A 403 -24.97 6.29 -3.13
C ALA A 403 -24.06 5.60 -2.09
N LEU A 404 -23.77 6.26 -0.95
CA LEU A 404 -23.06 5.63 0.17
C LEU A 404 -23.78 4.38 0.69
N VAL A 405 -25.10 4.48 0.92
CA VAL A 405 -25.92 3.36 1.39
C VAL A 405 -25.93 2.21 0.39
N ASN A 406 -26.17 2.51 -0.90
CA ASN A 406 -26.13 1.51 -1.96
C ASN A 406 -24.80 0.75 -2.01
N LEU A 407 -23.68 1.48 -1.89
CA LEU A 407 -22.34 0.88 -1.87
C LEU A 407 -22.15 -0.07 -0.67
N TRP A 408 -22.65 0.30 0.51
CA TRP A 408 -22.53 -0.53 1.71
C TRP A 408 -23.46 -1.74 1.68
N ASP A 409 -24.72 -1.56 1.30
CA ASP A 409 -25.73 -2.62 1.27
C ASP A 409 -25.50 -3.59 0.11
N GLY A 410 -24.83 -3.16 -0.97
CA GLY A 410 -24.42 -4.01 -2.08
C GLY A 410 -23.28 -4.99 -1.75
N ALA A 411 -22.65 -4.90 -0.57
CA ALA A 411 -21.58 -5.80 -0.17
C ALA A 411 -22.10 -7.05 0.57
N THR A 412 -21.75 -8.24 0.05
CA THR A 412 -22.31 -9.51 0.50
C THR A 412 -21.46 -10.19 1.58
N THR A 413 -20.13 -10.05 1.56
CA THR A 413 -19.23 -10.65 2.55
C THR A 413 -18.78 -9.63 3.62
N PRO A 414 -18.40 -10.07 4.84
CA PRO A 414 -17.83 -9.16 5.84
C PRO A 414 -16.60 -8.39 5.35
N ALA A 415 -15.75 -9.05 4.55
CA ALA A 415 -14.58 -8.41 3.95
C ALA A 415 -14.96 -7.32 2.95
N ASP A 416 -15.95 -7.58 2.09
CA ASP A 416 -16.42 -6.60 1.11
C ASP A 416 -17.10 -5.41 1.80
N ARG A 417 -17.88 -5.64 2.86
CA ARG A 417 -18.50 -4.56 3.64
C ARG A 417 -17.44 -3.62 4.21
N TYR A 418 -16.39 -4.19 4.81
CA TYR A 418 -15.28 -3.37 5.31
C TYR A 418 -14.51 -2.68 4.17
N ALA A 419 -14.31 -3.33 3.02
CA ALA A 419 -13.70 -2.71 1.84
C ALA A 419 -14.53 -1.51 1.33
N ARG A 420 -15.86 -1.58 1.38
CA ARG A 420 -16.75 -0.46 1.03
C ARG A 420 -16.63 0.71 2.01
N LEU A 421 -16.49 0.44 3.31
CA LEU A 421 -16.18 1.48 4.30
C LEU A 421 -14.86 2.18 3.97
N ILE A 422 -13.81 1.44 3.60
CA ILE A 422 -12.51 1.98 3.18
C ILE A 422 -12.63 2.85 1.93
N LEU A 423 -13.32 2.34 0.91
CA LEU A 423 -13.52 3.01 -0.37
C LEU A 423 -14.26 4.35 -0.22
N THR A 424 -15.24 4.39 0.69
CA THR A 424 -16.14 5.54 0.87
C THR A 424 -15.70 6.50 1.99
N ALA A 425 -14.61 6.21 2.69
CA ALA A 425 -14.18 6.97 3.87
C ALA A 425 -14.12 8.50 3.67
N ARG A 426 -13.60 8.96 2.53
CA ARG A 426 -13.50 10.39 2.22
C ARG A 426 -14.80 10.99 1.68
N ALA A 427 -15.65 10.19 1.03
CA ALA A 427 -17.00 10.61 0.68
C ALA A 427 -17.88 10.80 1.94
N ALA A 428 -17.79 9.86 2.89
CA ALA A 428 -18.46 9.96 4.19
C ALA A 428 -18.05 11.24 4.94
N ALA A 429 -16.77 11.62 4.89
CA ALA A 429 -16.25 12.84 5.50
C ALA A 429 -16.81 14.15 4.90
N ARG A 430 -17.46 14.11 3.74
CA ARG A 430 -18.14 15.27 3.12
C ARG A 430 -19.58 15.42 3.58
N VAL A 431 -20.14 14.40 4.23
CA VAL A 431 -21.48 14.47 4.82
C VAL A 431 -21.41 15.31 6.09
N ARG A 432 -22.28 16.32 6.17
CA ARG A 432 -22.36 17.17 7.36
C ARG A 432 -23.03 16.41 8.51
N PRO A 433 -22.53 16.52 9.75
CA PRO A 433 -23.22 16.00 10.93
C PRO A 433 -24.63 16.57 11.02
N GLY A 434 -25.56 15.73 11.47
CA GLY A 434 -26.97 16.04 11.60
C GLY A 434 -27.75 14.80 12.03
N ASP A 435 -29.07 14.89 12.08
CA ASP A 435 -29.90 13.70 12.26
C ASP A 435 -29.83 12.84 11.00
N ASN A 436 -29.12 11.72 11.08
CA ASN A 436 -28.89 10.82 9.95
C ASN A 436 -28.88 9.37 10.46
N PRO A 437 -29.76 8.49 9.94
CA PRO A 437 -29.81 7.09 10.37
C PRO A 437 -28.49 6.34 10.12
N GLU A 438 -27.67 6.80 9.16
CA GLU A 438 -26.39 6.20 8.80
C GLU A 438 -25.19 6.76 9.59
N ALA A 439 -25.42 7.57 10.63
CA ALA A 439 -24.34 8.19 11.43
C ALA A 439 -23.30 7.16 11.91
N ASN A 440 -23.72 5.98 12.34
CA ASN A 440 -22.81 4.91 12.77
C ASN A 440 -21.89 4.44 11.63
N ARG A 441 -22.42 4.21 10.43
CA ARG A 441 -21.64 3.75 9.26
C ARG A 441 -20.75 4.86 8.70
N LEU A 442 -21.22 6.11 8.71
CA LEU A 442 -20.43 7.29 8.33
C LEU A 442 -19.19 7.43 9.24
N VAL A 443 -19.39 7.31 10.56
CA VAL A 443 -18.30 7.28 11.54
C VAL A 443 -17.33 6.13 11.25
N ALA A 444 -17.83 4.90 11.10
CA ALA A 444 -16.99 3.74 10.81
C ALA A 444 -16.16 3.94 9.53
N ALA A 445 -16.79 4.40 8.43
CA ALA A 445 -16.13 4.67 7.17
C ALA A 445 -14.99 5.68 7.32
N MET A 446 -15.23 6.83 7.96
CA MET A 446 -14.19 7.84 8.20
C MET A 446 -13.00 7.28 8.97
N LEU A 447 -13.25 6.48 10.01
CA LEU A 447 -12.20 5.89 10.84
C LEU A 447 -11.35 4.87 10.09
N THR A 448 -11.87 4.21 9.06
CA THR A 448 -11.03 3.35 8.21
C THR A 448 -9.92 4.13 7.48
N ALA A 449 -10.08 5.42 7.21
CA ALA A 449 -9.04 6.26 6.60
C ALA A 449 -8.31 7.16 7.61
N GLY A 450 -8.50 6.94 8.91
CA GLY A 450 -7.84 7.72 9.96
C GLY A 450 -8.39 9.15 10.09
N LEU A 451 -9.61 9.39 9.62
CA LEU A 451 -10.27 10.70 9.68
C LEU A 451 -10.93 10.92 11.07
N ASP A 452 -10.19 10.65 12.14
CA ASP A 452 -10.66 10.61 13.52
C ASP A 452 -11.25 11.95 14.02
N ARG A 453 -10.61 13.07 13.69
CA ARG A 453 -11.14 14.41 13.99
C ARG A 453 -12.44 14.70 13.24
N LEU A 454 -12.60 14.22 12.00
CA LEU A 454 -13.86 14.43 11.25
C LEU A 454 -14.96 13.53 11.80
N ALA A 455 -14.65 12.29 12.16
CA ALA A 455 -15.56 11.39 12.84
C ALA A 455 -16.05 11.97 14.18
N SER A 456 -15.16 12.58 14.97
CA SER A 456 -15.51 13.17 16.28
C SER A 456 -16.60 14.26 16.20
N ARG A 457 -16.76 14.93 15.05
CA ARG A 457 -17.79 15.95 14.83
C ARG A 457 -19.21 15.39 14.87
N TRP A 458 -19.37 14.07 14.71
CA TRP A 458 -20.65 13.37 14.78
C TRP A 458 -21.08 13.02 16.20
N ARG A 459 -20.32 13.41 17.24
CA ARG A 459 -20.60 13.08 18.64
C ARG A 459 -22.03 13.41 19.09
N ASN A 460 -22.59 14.52 18.60
CA ASN A 460 -23.95 14.95 18.93
C ASN A 460 -25.04 14.36 18.01
N SER A 461 -24.63 13.55 17.04
CA SER A 461 -25.48 12.91 16.02
C SER A 461 -25.59 11.40 16.21
N VAL A 462 -24.99 10.86 17.27
CA VAL A 462 -25.02 9.43 17.61
C VAL A 462 -25.54 9.25 19.02
N ASN A 463 -26.34 8.20 19.22
CA ASN A 463 -26.89 7.88 20.53
C ASN A 463 -25.81 7.24 21.42
N GLU A 464 -25.78 7.60 22.70
CA GLU A 464 -24.94 6.92 23.68
C GLU A 464 -25.25 5.41 23.68
N GLY A 465 -24.20 4.58 23.73
CA GLY A 465 -24.32 3.12 23.62
C GLY A 465 -24.45 2.57 22.19
N SER A 466 -24.49 3.42 21.16
CA SER A 466 -24.42 2.98 19.75
C SER A 466 -22.99 2.67 19.29
N ASP A 467 -22.86 1.99 18.14
CA ASP A 467 -21.56 1.76 17.48
C ASP A 467 -20.86 3.08 17.13
N GLY A 468 -21.57 4.07 16.59
CA GLY A 468 -20.98 5.37 16.24
C GLY A 468 -20.46 6.11 17.48
N TRP A 469 -21.20 6.07 18.58
CA TRP A 469 -20.74 6.65 19.85
C TRP A 469 -19.50 5.92 20.39
N ALA A 470 -19.50 4.59 20.41
CA ALA A 470 -18.38 3.80 20.91
C ALA A 470 -17.12 4.02 20.05
N LEU A 471 -17.27 4.06 18.73
CA LEU A 471 -16.20 4.35 17.78
C LEU A 471 -15.60 5.74 18.00
N ILE A 472 -16.40 6.80 18.13
CA ILE A 472 -15.91 8.15 18.46
C ILE A 472 -15.20 8.14 19.82
N THR A 473 -15.78 7.45 20.80
CA THR A 473 -15.24 7.34 22.17
C THR A 473 -13.92 6.59 22.22
N LEU A 474 -13.56 5.77 21.23
CA LEU A 474 -12.23 5.17 21.08
C LEU A 474 -11.29 6.03 20.23
N ALA A 475 -11.80 6.61 19.15
CA ALA A 475 -11.01 7.24 18.10
C ALA A 475 -10.63 8.70 18.37
N ASP A 476 -11.44 9.43 19.13
CA ASP A 476 -11.26 10.87 19.30
C ASP A 476 -9.89 11.20 19.95
N PRO A 477 -9.00 11.95 19.27
CA PRO A 477 -7.71 12.37 19.83
C PRO A 477 -7.83 13.30 21.05
N ASP A 478 -8.91 14.08 21.12
CA ASP A 478 -9.12 15.14 22.11
C ASP A 478 -10.07 14.69 23.23
N PHE A 479 -10.28 13.37 23.35
CA PHE A 479 -11.12 12.79 24.41
C PHE A 479 -10.52 13.04 25.80
N ALA A 480 -11.16 13.91 26.59
CA ALA A 480 -10.76 14.23 27.96
C ALA A 480 -11.60 13.55 29.05
N GLY A 481 -12.63 12.79 28.68
CA GLY A 481 -13.57 12.17 29.62
C GLY A 481 -13.07 10.86 30.23
N ARG A 482 -13.92 10.25 31.06
CA ARG A 482 -13.83 8.83 31.45
C ARG A 482 -15.17 8.15 31.22
N VAL A 483 -15.13 6.92 30.73
CA VAL A 483 -16.29 6.05 30.55
C VAL A 483 -16.43 5.20 31.81
N SER A 484 -17.59 5.28 32.46
CA SER A 484 -17.91 4.44 33.63
C SER A 484 -18.26 3.02 33.21
N TYR A 485 -18.18 2.06 34.14
CA TYR A 485 -18.70 0.71 33.88
C TYR A 485 -20.19 0.72 33.51
N ARG A 486 -21.00 1.59 34.14
CA ARG A 486 -22.44 1.70 33.82
C ARG A 486 -22.66 2.07 32.36
N THR A 487 -21.94 3.09 31.88
CA THR A 487 -22.01 3.52 30.47
C THR A 487 -21.55 2.42 29.52
N LEU A 488 -20.45 1.72 29.84
CA LEU A 488 -19.99 0.55 29.08
C LEU A 488 -21.03 -0.58 29.06
N SER A 489 -21.68 -0.86 30.19
CA SER A 489 -22.68 -1.93 30.30
C SER A 489 -23.95 -1.66 29.48
N GLY A 490 -24.26 -0.37 29.24
CA GLY A 490 -25.36 0.06 28.38
C GLY A 490 -25.05 0.06 26.89
N TYR A 491 -23.84 -0.32 26.46
CA TYR A 491 -23.50 -0.48 25.05
C TYR A 491 -24.32 -1.61 24.44
N ALA A 492 -25.19 -1.26 23.48
CA ALA A 492 -26.10 -2.21 22.86
C ALA A 492 -25.47 -2.94 21.66
N GLY A 493 -24.55 -2.27 20.96
CA GLY A 493 -23.87 -2.77 19.76
C GLY A 493 -24.78 -3.29 18.65
N SER A 494 -24.20 -3.69 17.52
CA SER A 494 -24.88 -4.49 16.49
C SER A 494 -24.07 -5.73 16.13
N GLY A 495 -24.71 -6.81 15.68
CA GLY A 495 -24.01 -8.06 15.37
C GLY A 495 -23.66 -8.83 16.65
N ASP A 496 -22.42 -9.31 16.79
CA ASP A 496 -21.94 -9.93 18.03
C ASP A 496 -21.68 -8.87 19.11
N ALA A 497 -22.77 -8.41 19.73
CA ALA A 497 -22.74 -7.38 20.75
C ALA A 497 -21.89 -7.77 21.97
N ALA A 498 -21.83 -9.06 22.32
CA ALA A 498 -21.06 -9.54 23.47
C ALA A 498 -19.55 -9.44 23.21
N LEU A 499 -19.09 -9.90 22.05
CA LEU A 499 -17.69 -9.73 21.65
C LEU A 499 -17.33 -8.25 21.50
N LYS A 500 -18.18 -7.46 20.81
CA LYS A 500 -17.98 -6.02 20.65
C LYS A 500 -17.89 -5.29 21.98
N GLN A 501 -18.72 -5.62 22.97
CA GLN A 501 -18.66 -5.02 24.29
C GLN A 501 -17.33 -5.34 25.01
N ARG A 502 -16.84 -6.58 24.90
CA ARG A 502 -15.52 -7.00 25.44
C ARG A 502 -14.36 -6.27 24.75
N LEU A 503 -14.41 -6.10 23.43
CA LEU A 503 -13.39 -5.37 22.67
C LEU A 503 -13.44 -3.86 22.92
N PHE A 504 -14.64 -3.29 23.06
CA PHE A 504 -14.85 -1.91 23.44
C PHE A 504 -14.27 -1.63 24.84
N PHE A 505 -14.57 -2.50 25.80
CA PHE A 505 -13.93 -2.48 27.12
C PHE A 505 -12.40 -2.51 27.01
N ALA A 506 -11.85 -3.49 26.29
CA ALA A 506 -10.40 -3.64 26.13
C ALA A 506 -9.74 -2.40 25.53
N GLY A 507 -10.37 -1.81 24.50
CA GLY A 507 -9.94 -0.56 23.88
C GLY A 507 -9.97 0.63 24.84
N LEU A 508 -11.08 0.83 25.56
CA LEU A 508 -11.23 1.90 26.55
C LEU A 508 -10.20 1.79 27.67
N ALA A 509 -10.06 0.60 28.26
CA ALA A 509 -9.11 0.35 29.33
C ALA A 509 -7.66 0.55 28.84
N GLY A 510 -7.32 0.06 27.64
CA GLY A 510 -5.98 0.20 27.07
C GLY A 510 -5.63 1.65 26.74
N LEU A 511 -6.60 2.42 26.24
CA LEU A 511 -6.45 3.86 26.01
C LEU A 511 -6.46 4.69 27.31
N GLY A 512 -6.74 4.06 28.46
CA GLY A 512 -6.88 4.69 29.77
C GLY A 512 -8.04 5.67 29.85
N ARG A 513 -9.15 5.34 29.17
CA ARG A 513 -10.39 6.11 29.16
C ARG A 513 -11.37 5.65 30.24
N MET A 514 -10.94 4.84 31.19
CA MET A 514 -11.73 4.35 32.32
C MET A 514 -10.96 4.56 33.63
N ALA A 515 -11.67 4.71 34.74
CA ALA A 515 -11.04 4.70 36.05
C ALA A 515 -10.58 3.28 36.44
N PRO A 516 -9.52 3.12 37.25
CA PRO A 516 -9.02 1.79 37.66
C PRO A 516 -10.12 0.90 38.24
N ASP A 517 -10.95 1.42 39.14
CA ASP A 517 -12.06 0.65 39.76
C ASP A 517 -13.11 0.20 38.73
N ASP A 518 -13.39 1.02 37.71
CA ASP A 518 -14.29 0.66 36.62
C ASP A 518 -13.65 -0.41 35.71
N VAL A 519 -12.33 -0.36 35.51
CA VAL A 519 -11.59 -1.37 34.74
C VAL A 519 -11.65 -2.73 35.43
N GLU A 520 -11.42 -2.79 36.75
CA GLU A 520 -11.48 -4.03 37.52
C GLU A 520 -12.90 -4.62 37.52
N ARG A 521 -13.91 -3.78 37.74
CA ARG A 521 -15.31 -4.21 37.70
C ARG A 521 -15.71 -4.74 36.32
N ALA A 522 -15.35 -4.02 35.26
CA ALA A 522 -15.65 -4.41 33.89
C ALA A 522 -14.94 -5.71 33.49
N ALA A 523 -13.66 -5.86 33.86
CA ALA A 523 -12.88 -7.07 33.61
C ALA A 523 -13.53 -8.31 34.23
N GLN A 524 -14.00 -8.21 35.47
CA GLN A 524 -14.70 -9.29 36.17
C GLN A 524 -16.05 -9.61 35.52
N ALA A 525 -16.86 -8.58 35.24
CA ALA A 525 -18.20 -8.77 34.69
C ALA A 525 -18.19 -9.33 33.25
N LEU A 526 -17.20 -8.95 32.45
CA LEU A 526 -17.07 -9.39 31.05
C LEU A 526 -16.21 -10.63 30.88
N ASP A 527 -15.64 -11.17 31.97
CA ASP A 527 -14.70 -12.29 32.00
C ASP A 527 -13.48 -12.06 31.09
N VAL A 528 -12.84 -10.90 31.24
CA VAL A 528 -11.64 -10.52 30.49
C VAL A 528 -10.43 -10.52 31.42
N PRO A 529 -9.50 -11.50 31.31
CA PRO A 529 -8.39 -11.67 32.24
C PRO A 529 -7.25 -10.66 31.97
N ILE A 530 -7.50 -9.37 32.17
CA ILE A 530 -6.54 -8.28 31.89
C ILE A 530 -5.26 -8.37 32.72
N GLY A 531 -5.32 -9.01 33.89
CA GLY A 531 -4.20 -9.19 34.82
C GLY A 531 -3.31 -10.40 34.49
N ALA A 532 -3.71 -11.26 33.55
CA ALA A 532 -2.93 -12.46 33.23
C ALA A 532 -1.55 -12.10 32.68
N GLU A 533 -0.53 -12.82 33.16
CA GLU A 533 0.85 -12.70 32.70
C GLU A 533 1.34 -13.99 32.06
N ASN A 534 2.12 -13.84 30.98
CA ASN A 534 2.75 -14.91 30.22
C ASN A 534 4.04 -14.39 29.57
N SER A 535 4.73 -15.22 28.79
CA SER A 535 5.98 -14.82 28.13
C SER A 535 5.80 -13.62 27.19
N TRP A 536 4.69 -13.57 26.44
CA TRP A 536 4.39 -12.49 25.51
C TRP A 536 4.12 -11.15 26.22
N THR A 537 3.26 -11.13 27.25
CA THR A 537 2.99 -9.91 28.03
C THR A 537 4.24 -9.40 28.75
N ARG A 538 5.10 -10.30 29.27
CA ARG A 538 6.40 -9.91 29.82
C ARG A 538 7.32 -9.28 28.78
N ALA A 539 7.41 -9.86 27.59
CA ALA A 539 8.19 -9.30 26.48
C ALA A 539 7.68 -7.91 26.08
N LEU A 540 6.36 -7.74 25.98
CA LEU A 540 5.72 -6.46 25.67
C LEU A 540 6.05 -5.40 26.74
N ASN A 541 5.94 -5.76 28.02
CA ASN A 541 6.29 -4.87 29.13
C ASN A 541 7.78 -4.47 29.12
N VAL A 542 8.69 -5.39 28.76
CA VAL A 542 10.12 -5.06 28.59
C VAL A 542 10.33 -4.05 27.46
N ALA A 543 9.71 -4.27 26.30
CA ALA A 543 9.81 -3.36 25.17
C ALA A 543 9.27 -1.95 25.48
N VAL A 544 8.15 -1.86 26.20
CA VAL A 544 7.57 -0.60 26.67
C VAL A 544 8.53 0.12 27.63
N ARG A 545 9.05 -0.56 28.66
CA ARG A 545 10.00 0.05 29.62
C ARG A 545 11.27 0.56 28.94
N ARG A 546 11.72 -0.14 27.89
CA ARG A 546 12.89 0.25 27.09
C ARG A 546 12.58 1.28 26.00
N ARG A 547 11.33 1.75 25.89
CA ARG A 547 10.87 2.72 24.88
C ARG A 547 11.21 2.28 23.45
N GLN A 548 10.89 1.03 23.12
CA GLN A 548 11.17 0.43 21.80
C GLN A 548 9.88 0.34 20.98
N PRO A 549 9.41 1.45 20.34
CA PRO A 549 8.13 1.47 19.63
C PRO A 549 8.05 0.43 18.51
N GLY A 550 9.15 0.18 17.81
CA GLY A 550 9.22 -0.85 16.77
C GLY A 550 9.04 -2.26 17.33
N THR A 551 9.70 -2.58 18.45
CA THR A 551 9.57 -3.88 19.12
C THR A 551 8.15 -4.08 19.66
N VAL A 552 7.55 -3.03 20.25
CA VAL A 552 6.16 -3.07 20.72
C VAL A 552 5.21 -3.35 19.57
N LEU A 553 5.41 -2.73 18.40
CA LEU A 553 4.55 -2.96 17.25
C LEU A 553 4.69 -4.39 16.66
N LEU A 554 5.91 -4.93 16.60
CA LEU A 554 6.11 -6.34 16.21
C LEU A 554 5.41 -7.29 17.20
N LEU A 555 5.54 -7.04 18.50
CA LEU A 555 4.88 -7.84 19.54
C LEU A 555 3.35 -7.69 19.52
N ALA A 556 2.84 -6.51 19.16
CA ALA A 556 1.41 -6.31 18.95
C ALA A 556 0.90 -7.20 17.81
N ALA A 557 1.60 -7.24 16.67
CA ALA A 557 1.27 -8.12 15.57
C ALA A 557 1.35 -9.61 15.96
N VAL A 558 2.37 -10.00 16.74
CA VAL A 558 2.51 -11.37 17.26
C VAL A 558 1.31 -11.77 18.14
N GLY A 559 0.80 -10.84 18.95
CA GLY A 559 -0.39 -11.06 19.79
C GLY A 559 -1.71 -11.13 19.03
N MET A 560 -1.70 -10.88 17.71
CA MET A 560 -2.88 -10.85 16.83
C MET A 560 -2.77 -11.84 15.67
N GLN A 561 -1.97 -12.91 15.80
CA GLN A 561 -1.81 -13.92 14.75
C GLN A 561 -3.03 -14.86 14.66
N THR A 562 -4.17 -14.31 14.26
CA THR A 562 -5.45 -14.99 14.10
C THR A 562 -6.01 -14.71 12.70
N PRO A 563 -6.86 -15.59 12.13
CA PRO A 563 -7.47 -15.34 10.82
C PRO A 563 -8.39 -14.11 10.77
N GLY A 564 -9.01 -13.77 11.91
CA GLY A 564 -9.98 -12.68 12.04
C GLY A 564 -9.96 -12.07 13.44
N TRP A 565 -10.77 -11.02 13.63
CA TRP A 565 -10.91 -10.28 14.90
C TRP A 565 -11.63 -11.09 15.98
N ASP A 566 -12.51 -12.00 15.59
CA ASP A 566 -13.16 -13.02 16.42
C ASP A 566 -12.15 -13.90 17.17
N GLY A 567 -10.98 -14.13 16.57
CA GLY A 567 -9.89 -14.88 17.20
C GLY A 567 -9.02 -14.05 18.15
N VAL A 568 -9.05 -12.72 18.12
CA VAL A 568 -8.16 -11.86 18.93
C VAL A 568 -8.71 -11.77 20.35
N PRO A 569 -7.99 -12.25 21.39
CA PRO A 569 -8.49 -12.19 22.75
C PRO A 569 -8.64 -10.72 23.21
N PRO A 570 -9.77 -10.33 23.84
CA PRO A 570 -9.94 -8.96 24.36
C PRO A 570 -8.85 -8.55 25.36
N ALA A 571 -8.35 -9.48 26.17
CA ALA A 571 -7.22 -9.24 27.07
C ALA A 571 -5.92 -8.91 26.30
N ALA A 572 -5.69 -9.53 25.14
CA ALA A 572 -4.55 -9.22 24.28
C ALA A 572 -4.72 -7.82 23.65
N LEU A 573 -5.92 -7.49 23.15
CA LEU A 573 -6.21 -6.16 22.63
C LEU A 573 -5.94 -5.06 23.67
N TYR A 574 -6.39 -5.25 24.91
CA TYR A 574 -6.11 -4.33 26.03
C TYR A 574 -4.61 -4.08 26.18
N ARG A 575 -3.80 -5.15 26.25
CA ARG A 575 -2.34 -5.07 26.42
C ARG A 575 -1.67 -4.38 25.23
N ILE A 576 -2.13 -4.67 24.01
CA ILE A 576 -1.61 -4.07 22.77
C ILE A 576 -1.85 -2.57 22.75
N VAL A 577 -3.11 -2.14 22.96
CA VAL A 577 -3.50 -0.73 22.93
C VAL A 577 -2.77 0.05 24.04
N ALA A 578 -2.68 -0.52 25.24
CA ALA A 578 -1.93 0.09 26.34
C ALA A 578 -0.44 0.26 26.01
N ALA A 579 0.19 -0.77 25.44
CA ALA A 579 1.61 -0.75 25.10
C ALA A 579 1.93 0.25 23.98
N LEU A 580 1.13 0.28 22.92
CA LEU A 580 1.28 1.24 21.81
C LEU A 580 1.16 2.69 22.30
N ARG A 581 0.15 2.97 23.13
CA ARG A 581 -0.02 4.28 23.77
C ARG A 581 1.22 4.66 24.60
N ALA A 582 1.73 3.72 25.41
CA ALA A 582 2.86 3.96 26.29
C ALA A 582 4.17 4.30 25.56
N VAL A 583 4.33 3.88 24.31
CA VAL A 583 5.49 4.20 23.46
C VAL A 583 5.21 5.32 22.44
N GLY A 584 4.11 6.05 22.60
CA GLY A 584 3.80 7.24 21.79
C GLY A 584 3.03 6.98 20.49
N LEU A 585 2.68 5.72 20.19
CA LEU A 585 1.87 5.33 19.01
C LEU A 585 0.37 5.50 19.29
N ASN A 586 -0.01 6.71 19.72
CA ASN A 586 -1.37 7.03 20.18
C ASN A 586 -2.40 6.93 19.06
N GLY A 587 -2.05 7.35 17.84
CA GLY A 587 -2.93 7.28 16.68
C GLY A 587 -3.23 5.83 16.31
N GLU A 588 -2.19 5.02 16.20
CA GLU A 588 -2.28 3.59 15.92
C GLU A 588 -3.10 2.87 17.00
N ALA A 589 -2.86 3.13 18.29
CA ALA A 589 -3.62 2.55 19.39
C ALA A 589 -5.13 2.83 19.29
N ARG A 590 -5.52 4.07 18.98
CA ARG A 590 -6.93 4.44 18.81
C ARG A 590 -7.56 3.76 17.59
N MET A 591 -6.86 3.76 16.46
CA MET A 591 -7.37 3.19 15.22
C MET A 591 -7.50 1.66 15.28
N ILE A 592 -6.57 0.97 15.93
CA ILE A 592 -6.65 -0.48 16.16
C ILE A 592 -7.84 -0.81 17.07
N ALA A 593 -8.06 -0.04 18.14
CA ALA A 593 -9.22 -0.23 19.02
C ALA A 593 -10.55 0.01 18.28
N ALA A 594 -10.64 1.07 17.47
CA ALA A 594 -11.84 1.36 16.67
C ALA A 594 -12.08 0.30 15.57
N GLU A 595 -11.02 -0.21 14.94
CA GLU A 595 -11.13 -1.28 13.95
C GLU A 595 -11.62 -2.58 14.59
N ALA A 596 -11.15 -2.92 15.79
CA ALA A 596 -11.62 -4.09 16.53
C ALA A 596 -13.14 -4.09 16.66
N LEU A 597 -13.72 -2.93 17.01
CA LEU A 597 -15.17 -2.78 17.14
C LEU A 597 -15.90 -2.81 15.79
N THR A 598 -15.29 -2.24 14.75
CA THR A 598 -15.89 -2.19 13.40
C THR A 598 -15.95 -3.57 12.74
N ARG A 599 -15.00 -4.46 13.08
CA ARG A 599 -14.80 -5.75 12.40
C ARG A 599 -15.19 -6.99 13.22
N ALA A 600 -15.63 -6.80 14.46
CA ALA A 600 -16.13 -7.85 15.34
C ALA A 600 -17.62 -8.17 15.13
#